data_AF-A0A433BN17-F1
#
_entry.id   AF-A0A433BN17-F1
#
_cell.length_a   1.000
_cell.length_b   1.000
_cell.length_c   1.000
_cell.angle_alpha   90.00
_cell.angle_beta   90.00
_cell.angle_gamma   90.00
#
_symmetry.space_group_name_H-M   'P 1'
#
loop_
_entity.id
_entity.type
_entity.pdbx_description
1 polymer ?
#
loop_
_entity_poly.entity_id
_entity_poly.type
_entity_poly.pdbx_seq_one_letter_code
_entity_poly.pdbx_strand_id
1 'polypeptide(L)'
;MSDLHHTLNLLRAGRWNEAHDRIQHDDSMLAAWLHGLLHLQEGDLEDAENWYNRAARHFRSRGSLEQELALFEAALRGSTDQEQPAVQAPLASNSRVLSDSGT
;
A
#
# COMPACT_ATOMS: atom_id res chain seq x y z
N MET A 1 4.96 -6.23 -3.63
CA MET A 1 4.38 -4.88 -3.89
C MET A 1 4.19 -4.50 -5.36
N SER A 2 4.95 -5.04 -6.32
CA SER A 2 4.69 -4.82 -7.77
C SER A 2 3.32 -5.33 -8.23
N ASP A 3 2.73 -6.28 -7.50
CA ASP A 3 1.45 -6.87 -7.86
C ASP A 3 0.26 -5.95 -7.61
N LEU A 4 0.23 -5.21 -6.50
CA LEU A 4 -0.89 -4.30 -6.17
C LEU A 4 -0.96 -3.09 -7.10
N HIS A 5 0.17 -2.49 -7.47
CA HIS A 5 0.19 -1.42 -8.47
C HIS A 5 -0.30 -1.92 -9.83
N HIS A 6 0.10 -3.13 -10.22
CA HIS A 6 -0.38 -3.76 -11.45
C HIS A 6 -1.89 -4.01 -11.37
N THR A 7 -2.38 -4.61 -10.29
CA THR A 7 -3.82 -4.88 -10.09
C THR A 7 -4.64 -3.59 -10.11
N LEU A 8 -4.15 -2.51 -9.49
CA LEU A 8 -4.82 -1.21 -9.52
C LEU A 8 -4.96 -0.68 -10.96
N ASN A 9 -3.93 -0.86 -11.80
CA ASN A 9 -4.00 -0.49 -13.22
C ASN A 9 -5.00 -1.36 -14.00
N LEU A 10 -5.08 -2.67 -13.71
CA LEU A 10 -6.06 -3.57 -14.32
C LEU A 10 -7.50 -3.16 -13.94
N LEU A 11 -7.74 -2.85 -12.67
CA LEU A 11 -9.02 -2.33 -12.18
C LEU A 11 -9.43 -1.06 -12.95
N ARG A 12 -8.52 -0.08 -13.07
CA ARG A 12 -8.77 1.17 -13.81
C ARG A 12 -9.06 0.95 -15.29
N ALA A 13 -8.44 -0.07 -15.89
CA ALA A 13 -8.67 -0.46 -17.27
C ALA A 13 -9.94 -1.32 -17.47
N GLY A 14 -10.68 -1.64 -16.41
CA GLY A 14 -11.86 -2.52 -16.48
C GLY A 14 -11.52 -4.00 -16.68
N ARG A 15 -10.25 -4.40 -16.49
CA ARG A 15 -9.79 -5.78 -16.66
C ARG A 15 -9.96 -6.57 -15.36
N TRP A 16 -11.20 -6.68 -14.89
CA TRP A 16 -11.53 -7.16 -13.55
C TRP A 16 -11.10 -8.61 -13.30
N ASN A 17 -11.37 -9.54 -14.23
CA ASN A 17 -10.94 -10.94 -14.08
C ASN A 17 -9.43 -11.08 -13.86
N GLU A 18 -8.63 -10.34 -14.62
CA GLU A 18 -7.18 -10.38 -14.49
C GLU A 18 -6.70 -9.72 -13.18
N ALA A 19 -7.42 -8.70 -12.72
CA ALA A 19 -7.16 -8.08 -11.44
C ALA A 19 -7.41 -9.08 -10.29
N HIS A 20 -8.56 -9.77 -10.31
CA HIS A 20 -8.92 -10.84 -9.37
C HIS A 20 -7.89 -11.97 -9.37
N ASP A 21 -7.54 -12.48 -10.54
CA ASP A 21 -6.58 -13.58 -10.69
C ASP A 21 -5.22 -13.23 -10.06
N ARG A 22 -4.83 -11.97 -10.17
CA ARG A 22 -3.56 -11.49 -9.64
C ARG A 22 -3.58 -11.32 -8.13
N ILE A 23 -4.68 -10.81 -7.57
CA ILE A 23 -4.75 -10.41 -6.17
C ILE A 23 -5.31 -11.49 -5.24
N GLN A 24 -5.90 -12.56 -5.77
CA GLN A 24 -6.46 -13.67 -4.97
C GLN A 24 -5.45 -14.35 -4.03
N HIS A 25 -4.14 -14.26 -4.31
CA HIS A 25 -3.09 -14.90 -3.53
C HIS A 25 -2.44 -13.99 -2.46
N ASP A 26 -2.81 -12.70 -2.42
CA ASP A 26 -2.29 -11.74 -1.46
C ASP A 26 -3.29 -11.57 -0.31
N ASP A 27 -2.87 -11.91 0.91
CA ASP A 27 -3.69 -11.87 2.13
C ASP A 27 -3.48 -10.58 2.94
N SER A 28 -2.73 -9.62 2.42
CA SER A 28 -2.49 -8.34 3.08
C SER A 28 -3.76 -7.48 3.19
N MET A 29 -3.75 -6.54 4.14
CA MET A 29 -4.85 -5.58 4.32
C MET A 29 -5.06 -4.69 3.08
N LEU A 30 -3.97 -4.35 2.38
CA LEU A 30 -4.06 -3.62 1.11
C LEU A 30 -4.69 -4.49 0.03
N ALA A 31 -4.32 -5.77 -0.05
CA ALA A 31 -4.91 -6.66 -1.03
C ALA A 31 -6.41 -6.88 -0.80
N ALA A 32 -6.81 -7.09 0.46
CA ALA A 32 -8.21 -7.19 0.84
C ALA A 32 -8.99 -5.91 0.48
N TRP A 33 -8.41 -4.73 0.66
CA TRP A 33 -9.07 -3.48 0.27
C TRP A 33 -9.23 -3.38 -1.25
N LEU A 34 -8.20 -3.70 -2.03
CA LEU A 34 -8.26 -3.63 -3.49
C LEU A 34 -9.23 -4.67 -4.08
N HIS A 35 -9.37 -5.85 -3.45
CA HIS A 35 -10.46 -6.80 -3.73
C HIS A 35 -11.84 -6.17 -3.50
N GLY A 36 -12.02 -5.48 -2.38
CA GLY A 36 -13.28 -4.77 -2.09
C GLY A 36 -13.59 -3.67 -3.13
N LEU A 37 -12.56 -3.00 -3.66
CA LEU A 37 -12.72 -2.00 -4.72
C LEU A 37 -13.12 -2.61 -6.06
N LEU A 38 -12.64 -3.82 -6.39
CA LEU A 38 -13.06 -4.55 -7.59
C LEU A 38 -14.57 -4.84 -7.53
N HIS A 39 -15.02 -5.49 -6.46
CA HIS A 39 -16.44 -5.81 -6.28
C HIS A 39 -17.33 -4.57 -6.21
N LEU A 40 -16.84 -3.48 -5.59
CA LEU A 40 -17.56 -2.21 -5.58
C LEU A 40 -17.77 -1.64 -6.99
N GLN A 41 -16.77 -1.76 -7.86
CA GLN A 41 -16.86 -1.32 -9.25
C GLN A 41 -17.75 -2.24 -10.10
N GLU A 42 -17.76 -3.55 -9.81
CA GLU A 42 -18.63 -4.55 -10.46
C GLU A 42 -20.11 -4.40 -10.04
N GLY A 43 -20.37 -3.75 -8.89
CA GLY A 43 -21.71 -3.61 -8.32
C GLY A 43 -22.09 -4.74 -7.35
N ASP A 44 -21.14 -5.62 -7.01
CA ASP A 44 -21.31 -6.65 -6.00
C ASP A 44 -21.05 -6.09 -4.60
N LEU A 45 -22.09 -5.47 -4.02
CA LEU A 45 -21.94 -4.76 -2.76
C LEU A 45 -21.79 -5.67 -1.54
N GLU A 46 -22.27 -6.90 -1.61
CA GLU A 46 -22.17 -7.87 -0.50
C GLU A 46 -20.73 -8.36 -0.38
N ASP A 47 -20.13 -8.79 -1.49
CA ASP A 47 -18.73 -9.19 -1.49
C ASP A 47 -17.80 -8.00 -1.23
N ALA A 48 -18.10 -6.82 -1.78
CA ALA A 48 -17.35 -5.62 -1.47
C ALA A 48 -17.33 -5.32 0.04
N GLU A 49 -18.47 -5.45 0.74
CA GLU A 49 -18.54 -5.23 2.18
C GLU A 49 -17.70 -6.25 2.96
N ASN A 50 -17.76 -7.53 2.58
CA ASN A 50 -16.96 -8.59 3.19
C ASN A 50 -15.46 -8.28 3.09
N TRP A 51 -14.99 -7.88 1.91
CA TRP A 51 -13.58 -7.54 1.69
C TRP A 51 -13.15 -6.25 2.39
N TYR A 52 -14.02 -5.23 2.48
CA TYR A 52 -13.76 -4.05 3.29
C TYR A 52 -13.57 -4.39 4.78
N ASN A 53 -14.42 -5.27 5.32
CA ASN A 53 -14.29 -5.73 6.70
C ASN A 53 -12.97 -6.48 6.91
N ARG A 54 -12.55 -7.33 5.96
CA ARG A 54 -11.25 -8.02 5.99
C ARG A 54 -10.07 -7.05 5.95
N ALA A 55 -10.23 -5.91 5.30
CA ALA A 55 -9.24 -4.82 5.30
C ALA A 55 -9.30 -3.92 6.55
N ALA A 56 -10.13 -4.26 7.55
CA ALA A 56 -10.43 -3.44 8.72
C ALA A 56 -10.97 -2.04 8.37
N ARG A 57 -11.81 -1.95 7.33
CA ARG A 57 -12.43 -0.71 6.85
C ARG A 57 -13.96 -0.80 6.94
N HIS A 58 -14.60 0.30 7.32
CA HIS A 58 -16.06 0.36 7.38
C HIS A 58 -16.67 0.66 6.01
N PHE A 59 -17.26 -0.37 5.38
CA PHE A 59 -17.85 -0.24 4.05
C PHE A 59 -18.96 0.81 3.98
N ARG A 60 -19.89 0.82 4.94
CA ARG A 60 -21.09 1.69 4.88
C ARG A 60 -20.80 3.18 5.08
N SER A 61 -19.63 3.53 5.62
CA SER A 61 -19.18 4.91 5.80
C SER A 61 -18.09 5.32 4.80
N ARG A 62 -17.87 4.53 3.74
CA ARG A 62 -16.87 4.80 2.70
C ARG A 62 -17.25 5.98 1.80
N GLY A 63 -16.28 6.52 1.08
CA GLY A 63 -16.49 7.55 0.07
C GLY A 63 -17.04 6.99 -1.26
N SER A 64 -17.03 7.83 -2.30
CA SER A 64 -17.22 7.35 -3.67
C SER A 64 -16.09 6.41 -4.09
N LEU A 65 -16.31 5.59 -5.14
CA LEU A 65 -15.27 4.72 -5.70
C LEU A 65 -13.99 5.50 -6.04
N GLU A 66 -14.13 6.69 -6.62
CA GLU A 66 -12.99 7.55 -6.97
C GLU A 66 -12.21 8.01 -5.72
N GLN A 67 -12.92 8.41 -4.67
CA GLN A 67 -12.29 8.79 -3.39
C GLN A 67 -11.54 7.61 -2.77
N GLU A 68 -12.16 6.43 -2.78
CA GLU A 68 -11.54 5.22 -2.24
C GLU A 68 -10.31 4.79 -3.04
N LEU A 69 -10.33 4.91 -4.37
CA LEU A 69 -9.17 4.65 -5.23
C LEU A 69 -8.02 5.62 -4.95
N ALA A 70 -8.33 6.91 -4.73
CA ALA A 70 -7.31 7.91 -4.38
C ALA A 70 -6.68 7.62 -3.01
N LEU A 71 -7.50 7.24 -2.02
CA LEU A 71 -7.03 6.83 -0.69
C LEU A 71 -6.17 5.56 -0.77
N PHE A 72 -6.58 4.58 -1.57
CA PHE A 72 -5.83 3.35 -1.78
C PHE A 72 -4.46 3.63 -2.38
N GLU A 73 -4.39 4.46 -3.41
CA GLU A 73 -3.12 4.84 -4.04
C GLU A 73 -2.18 5.56 -3.06
N ALA A 74 -2.72 6.43 -2.20
CA ALA A 74 -1.94 7.09 -1.16
C ALA A 74 -1.39 6.10 -0.12
N ALA A 75 -2.22 5.13 0.32
CA ALA A 75 -1.80 4.09 1.24
C ALA A 75 -0.71 3.20 0.61
N LEU A 76 -0.87 2.84 -0.66
CA LEU A 76 0.08 2.02 -1.40
C LEU A 76 1.46 2.70 -1.50
N ARG A 77 1.50 4.02 -1.74
CA ARG A 77 2.76 4.81 -1.69
C ARG A 77 3.35 4.88 -0.27
N GLY A 78 2.51 5.02 0.75
CA GLY A 78 2.97 5.02 2.14
C GLY A 78 3.59 3.69 2.57
N SER A 79 3.07 2.57 2.04
CA SER A 79 3.61 1.24 2.32
C SER A 79 4.91 0.95 1.58
N THR A 80 5.16 1.55 0.41
CA THR A 80 6.46 1.43 -0.28
C THR A 80 7.60 2.12 0.45
N ASP A 81 7.31 3.19 1.21
CA ASP A 81 8.32 3.96 1.94
C ASP A 81 8.67 3.37 3.32
N GLN A 82 7.86 2.44 3.86
CA GLN A 82 8.12 1.79 5.16
C GLN A 82 9.00 0.53 5.07
N GLU A 83 9.33 0.06 3.86
CA GLU A 83 10.21 -1.10 3.63
C GLU A 83 11.66 -0.74 3.21
N GLN A 84 12.06 0.54 3.19
CA GLN A 84 13.47 0.88 3.02
C GLN A 84 14.21 0.72 4.36
N PRO A 85 15.19 -0.21 4.50
CA PRO A 85 16.02 -0.23 5.67
C PRO A 85 16.83 1.06 5.70
N ALA A 86 16.88 1.71 6.86
CA ALA A 86 17.72 2.87 7.10
C ALA A 86 19.20 2.48 6.89
N VAL A 87 19.69 2.62 5.66
CA VAL A 87 21.12 2.53 5.35
C VAL A 87 21.52 3.82 4.63
N GLN A 88 22.06 4.76 5.41
CA GLN A 88 23.38 5.35 5.19
C GLN A 88 23.60 6.54 6.14
N ALA A 89 24.48 6.33 7.11
CA ALA A 89 25.22 7.41 7.74
C ALA A 89 26.28 7.94 6.76
N PRO A 90 26.58 9.24 6.75
CA PRO A 90 27.91 9.70 6.40
C PRO A 90 28.74 9.85 7.69
N LEU A 91 29.58 8.85 7.95
CA LEU A 91 30.78 9.03 8.76
C LEU A 91 31.70 9.98 8.01
N ALA A 92 31.75 11.25 8.43
CA ALA A 92 32.82 12.16 8.07
C ALA A 92 33.10 13.14 9.22
N SER A 93 34.01 12.73 10.11
CA SER A 93 35.00 13.66 10.66
C SER A 93 36.20 12.86 11.12
N ASN A 94 37.15 12.71 10.20
CA ASN A 94 38.47 12.21 10.54
C ASN A 94 39.37 13.39 10.92
N SER A 95 39.80 13.34 12.17
CA SER A 95 41.15 13.63 12.66
C SER A 95 41.64 15.09 12.70
N ARG A 96 41.87 15.57 13.94
CA ARG A 96 43.22 16.04 14.30
C ARG A 96 43.61 15.59 15.71
N VAL A 97 44.79 15.00 15.74
CA VAL A 97 45.53 14.37 16.84
C VAL A 97 46.18 15.40 17.79
N LEU A 98 46.22 15.04 19.09
CA LEU A 98 47.28 15.14 20.13
C LEU A 98 47.94 16.53 20.37
N SER A 99 48.17 17.03 21.59
CA SER A 99 48.86 16.46 22.77
C SER A 99 48.52 17.33 24.02
N ASP A 100 48.19 16.77 25.18
CA ASP A 100 49.03 16.37 26.34
C ASP A 100 49.67 17.49 27.21
N SER A 101 49.57 17.29 28.54
CA SER A 101 50.30 17.88 29.69
C SER A 101 50.12 19.40 29.95
N GLY A 102 49.84 19.90 31.16
CA GLY A 102 50.13 19.42 32.51
C GLY A 102 51.11 20.39 33.20
N THR A 103 50.60 21.37 33.95
CA THR A 103 51.15 22.00 35.17
C THR A 103 50.11 22.97 35.72
#